data_AF-A0AAD7PV97-F1
#
_entry.id   AF-A0AAD7PV97-F1
#
_cell.length_a   1.000
_cell.length_b   1.000
_cell.length_c   1.000
_cell.angle_alpha   90.00
_cell.angle_beta   90.00
_cell.angle_gamma   90.00
#
_symmetry.space_group_name_H-M   'P 1'
#
loop_
_entity.id
_entity.type
_entity.pdbx_description
1 polymer ?
#
loop_
_entity_poly.entity_id
_entity_poly.type
_entity_poly.pdbx_seq_one_letter_code
_entity_poly.pdbx_strand_id
1 'polypeptide(L)'
;MDNAFEFIKQKGGLTTEVNYPNKGIDGTCNTQKAASYAATISGYEDIPANNEKGLLQAVANQPVSVAIDAGGNASFTLVVCSLDHVVRI
;
A
#
# COMPACT_ATOMS: atom_id res chain seq x y z
N MET A 1 2.14 -2.39 5.74
CA MET A 1 2.45 -2.12 4.32
C MET A 1 3.73 -1.28 4.17
N ASP A 2 4.45 -1.10 5.27
CA ASP A 2 5.32 0.04 5.49
C ASP A 2 6.63 -0.15 4.73
N ASN A 3 7.09 -1.41 4.65
CA ASN A 3 8.23 -1.81 3.83
C ASN A 3 8.07 -1.42 2.36
N ALA A 4 6.85 -1.47 1.81
CA ALA A 4 6.61 -1.09 0.41
C ALA A 4 6.72 0.43 0.24
N PHE A 5 6.14 1.23 1.14
CA PHE A 5 6.26 2.68 1.10
C PHE A 5 7.68 3.15 1.37
N GLU A 6 8.36 2.56 2.35
CA GLU A 6 9.77 2.83 2.62
C GLU A 6 10.63 2.50 1.41
N PHE A 7 10.38 1.38 0.72
CA PHE A 7 11.06 1.04 -0.53
C PHE A 7 10.85 2.11 -1.61
N ILE A 8 9.61 2.56 -1.84
CA ILE A 8 9.31 3.61 -2.83
C ILE A 8 10.07 4.90 -2.49
N LYS A 9 10.04 5.30 -1.22
CA LYS A 9 10.74 6.48 -0.74
C LYS A 9 12.26 6.37 -0.92
N GLN A 10 12.85 5.22 -0.56
CA GLN A 10 14.29 4.97 -0.67
C GLN A 10 14.76 4.87 -2.12
N LYS A 11 13.96 4.28 -3.01
CA LYS A 11 14.28 4.20 -4.45
C LYS A 11 14.03 5.52 -5.16
N GLY A 12 13.24 6.42 -4.58
CA GLY A 12 12.93 7.72 -5.15
C GLY A 12 11.76 7.69 -6.13
N GLY A 13 10.98 6.60 -6.16
CA GLY A 13 9.76 6.52 -6.94
C GLY A 13 9.30 5.11 -7.33
N LEU A 14 8.15 5.07 -7.99
CA LEU A 14 7.52 3.90 -8.58
C LEU A 14 7.27 4.13 -10.07
N THR A 15 7.34 3.06 -10.86
CA THR A 15 7.06 3.12 -12.31
C THR A 15 5.59 2.77 -12.60
N THR A 16 5.16 2.90 -13.86
CA THR A 16 3.79 2.58 -14.27
C THR A 16 3.61 1.08 -14.54
N GLU A 17 2.38 0.60 -14.36
CA GLU A 17 1.97 -0.77 -14.71
C GLU A 17 2.27 -1.12 -16.18
N VAL A 18 2.12 -0.15 -17.09
CA VAL A 18 2.43 -0.33 -18.52
C VAL A 18 3.91 -0.62 -18.74
N ASN A 19 4.81 0.05 -18.00
CA ASN A 19 6.25 -0.15 -18.11
C ASN A 19 6.72 -1.45 -17.41
N TYR A 20 6.12 -1.76 -16.25
CA TYR A 20 6.41 -2.95 -15.45
C TYR A 20 5.12 -3.75 -15.15
N PRO A 21 4.62 -4.54 -16.12
CA PRO A 21 3.36 -5.27 -15.94
C PRO A 21 3.46 -6.37 -14.90
N ASN A 22 2.43 -6.49 -14.07
CA ASN A 22 2.29 -7.55 -13.10
C ASN A 22 2.16 -8.91 -13.79
N LYS A 23 2.90 -9.89 -13.28
CA LYS A 23 2.87 -11.28 -13.78
C LYS A 23 2.15 -12.24 -12.84
N GLY A 24 1.75 -11.78 -11.65
CA GLY A 24 1.14 -12.61 -10.61
C GLY A 24 2.08 -13.68 -10.05
N ILE A 25 3.38 -13.61 -10.35
CA ILE A 25 4.42 -14.49 -9.87
C ILE A 25 5.67 -13.69 -9.54
N ASP A 26 6.41 -14.13 -8.54
CA ASP A 26 7.70 -13.54 -8.20
C ASP A 26 8.71 -13.81 -9.30
N GLY A 27 9.58 -12.82 -9.55
CA GLY A 27 10.63 -12.91 -10.55
C GLY A 27 11.82 -12.04 -10.19
N THR A 28 12.82 -12.01 -11.06
CA THR A 28 14.00 -11.16 -10.86
C THR A 28 13.65 -9.68 -11.11
N CYS A 29 14.10 -8.80 -10.23
CA CYS A 29 13.94 -7.35 -10.37
C CYS A 29 14.65 -6.83 -11.61
N ASN A 30 13.91 -6.18 -12.51
CA ASN A 30 14.48 -5.43 -13.63
C ASN A 30 14.73 -3.97 -13.21
N THR A 31 15.98 -3.68 -12.83
CA THR A 31 16.38 -2.36 -12.32
C THR A 31 16.26 -1.24 -13.36
N GLN A 32 16.46 -1.53 -14.65
CA GLN A 32 16.33 -0.55 -15.72
C GLN A 32 14.89 -0.07 -15.87
N LYS A 33 13.92 -0.99 -15.85
CA LYS A 33 12.50 -0.65 -15.88
C LYS A 33 12.08 0.05 -14.59
N ALA A 34 12.53 -0.44 -13.44
CA ALA A 34 12.18 0.12 -12.13
C ALA A 34 12.65 1.57 -11.95
N ALA A 35 13.77 1.95 -12.57
CA ALA A 35 14.33 3.31 -12.49
C ALA A 35 13.55 4.37 -13.31
N SER A 36 12.56 3.97 -14.11
CA SER A 36 11.68 4.89 -14.83
C SER A 36 10.55 5.38 -13.93
N TYR A 37 10.84 6.34 -13.06
CA TYR A 37 9.88 6.83 -12.06
C TYR A 37 8.76 7.66 -12.68
N ALA A 38 7.53 7.30 -12.37
CA ALA A 38 6.32 8.00 -12.77
C ALA A 38 5.61 8.69 -11.59
N ALA A 39 5.82 8.19 -10.38
CA ALA A 39 5.30 8.78 -9.15
C ALA A 39 6.32 8.64 -8.01
N THR A 40 6.30 9.59 -7.08
CA THR A 40 7.12 9.57 -5.87
C THR A 40 6.24 9.87 -4.67
N ILE A 41 6.73 9.53 -3.47
CA ILE A 41 6.05 9.85 -2.22
C ILE A 41 7.01 10.66 -1.35
N SER A 42 6.48 11.65 -0.62
CA SER A 42 7.26 12.43 0.34
C SER A 42 7.47 11.69 1.67
N GLY A 43 6.57 10.77 2.01
CA GLY A 43 6.61 10.03 3.25
C GLY A 43 5.43 9.06 3.36
N TYR A 44 5.30 8.50 4.55
CA TYR A 44 4.13 7.75 4.96
C TYR A 44 4.01 7.83 6.48
N GLU A 45 2.80 7.61 6.99
CA GLU A 45 2.52 7.67 8.44
C GLU A 45 1.55 6.56 8.83
N ASP A 46 1.76 6.01 10.02
CA ASP A 46 0.86 5.05 10.64
C ASP A 46 -0.22 5.76 11.47
N ILE A 47 -1.47 5.34 11.28
CA ILE A 47 -2.54 5.67 12.20
C ILE A 47 -2.34 4.82 13.47
N PRO A 48 -2.49 5.40 14.68
CA PRO A 48 -2.44 4.64 15.91
C PRO A 48 -3.34 3.40 15.85
N ALA A 49 -2.81 2.26 16.29
CA ALA A 49 -3.54 0.99 16.26
C ALA A 49 -4.88 1.10 17.02
N ASN A 50 -5.90 0.38 16.52
CA ASN A 50 -7.25 0.35 17.09
C ASN A 50 -7.95 1.72 17.19
N ASN A 51 -7.54 2.71 16.38
CA ASN A 51 -8.16 4.04 16.36
C ASN A 51 -9.03 4.24 15.11
N GLU A 52 -10.24 3.67 15.12
CA GLU A 52 -11.22 3.79 14.03
C GLU A 52 -11.58 5.25 13.70
N LYS A 53 -11.63 6.13 14.71
CA LYS A 53 -11.89 7.56 14.48
C LYS A 53 -10.75 8.21 13.71
N GLY A 54 -9.50 7.87 14.04
CA GLY A 54 -8.31 8.29 13.29
C GLY A 54 -8.32 7.76 11.86
N LEU A 55 -8.70 6.49 11.67
CA LEU A 55 -8.89 5.90 10.34
C LEU A 55 -9.94 6.67 9.52
N LEU A 56 -11.12 6.93 10.10
CA LEU A 56 -12.19 7.66 9.42
C LEU A 56 -11.73 9.05 8.96
N GLN A 57 -10.96 9.75 9.80
CA GLN A 57 -10.38 11.05 9.44
C GLN A 57 -9.33 10.93 8.33
N ALA A 58 -8.48 9.91 8.34
CA ALA A 58 -7.47 9.72 7.31
C ALA A 58 -8.09 9.38 5.95
N VAL A 59 -9.08 8.47 5.93
CA VAL A 59 -9.80 8.06 4.71
C VAL A 59 -10.54 9.22 4.06
N ALA A 60 -11.06 10.16 4.86
CA ALA A 60 -11.70 11.36 4.35
C ALA A 60 -10.74 12.27 3.55
N ASN A 61 -9.44 12.15 3.77
CA ASN A 61 -8.43 12.97 3.07
C ASN A 61 -7.83 12.25 1.86
N GLN A 62 -7.70 10.92 1.90
CA GLN A 62 -7.02 10.14 0.86
C GLN A 62 -7.24 8.63 1.05
N PRO A 63 -6.92 7.80 0.03
CA PRO A 63 -6.84 6.36 0.20
C PRO A 63 -5.80 5.96 1.24
N VAL A 64 -6.09 4.86 1.93
CA VAL A 64 -5.35 4.39 3.09
C VAL A 64 -5.20 2.87 2.99
N SER A 65 -3.99 2.35 3.20
CA SER A 65 -3.72 0.91 3.18
C SER A 65 -3.92 0.31 4.57
N VAL A 66 -4.65 -0.81 4.67
CA VAL A 66 -4.99 -1.49 5.94
C VAL A 66 -4.74 -3.00 5.82
N ALA A 67 -4.39 -3.69 6.91
CA ALA A 67 -4.38 -5.16 6.94
C ALA A 67 -5.70 -5.69 7.52
N ILE A 68 -6.28 -6.69 6.86
CA ILE A 68 -7.54 -7.33 7.26
C ILE A 68 -7.30 -8.84 7.27
N ASP A 69 -7.82 -9.55 8.28
CA ASP A 69 -7.86 -11.01 8.26
C ASP A 69 -8.95 -11.50 7.30
N ALA A 70 -8.53 -12.09 6.18
CA ALA A 70 -9.41 -12.68 5.17
C ALA A 70 -9.44 -14.23 5.23
N GLY A 71 -8.86 -14.84 6.26
CA GLY A 71 -8.67 -16.29 6.38
C GLY A 71 -9.86 -17.07 6.96
N GLY A 72 -10.93 -16.41 7.38
CA GLY A 72 -12.06 -17.03 8.09
C GLY A 72 -13.42 -16.60 7.54
N ASN A 73 -14.16 -17.57 6.99
CA ASN A 73 -15.53 -17.49 6.46
C ASN A 73 -15.72 -16.79 5.10
N ALA A 74 -16.56 -17.42 4.26
CA ALA A 74 -16.99 -16.97 2.92
C ALA A 74 -17.74 -15.62 2.88
N SER A 75 -17.77 -14.87 3.98
CA SER A 75 -18.42 -13.56 4.11
C SER A 75 -17.47 -12.38 3.85
N PHE A 76 -16.16 -12.61 3.79
CA PHE A 76 -15.16 -11.58 3.44
C PHE A 76 -15.05 -11.29 1.93
N THR A 77 -15.93 -11.86 1.10
CA THR A 77 -15.98 -11.58 -0.34
C THR A 77 -16.32 -10.11 -0.65
N LEU A 78 -16.85 -9.34 0.32
CA LEU A 78 -17.08 -7.91 0.14
C LEU A 78 -17.19 -7.12 1.46
N VAL A 79 -16.10 -6.98 2.24
CA VAL A 79 -16.05 -6.01 3.36
C VAL A 79 -14.67 -5.37 3.47
N VAL A 80 -14.63 -4.05 3.30
CA VAL A 80 -13.53 -3.18 3.72
C VAL A 80 -13.75 -2.86 5.21
N CYS A 81 -13.18 -3.66 6.12
CA CYS A 81 -12.66 -3.18 7.42
C CYS A 81 -12.11 -4.34 8.27
N SER A 82 -10.84 -4.26 8.65
CA SER A 82 -10.39 -4.41 10.03
C SER A 82 -9.01 -3.75 10.14
N LEU A 83 -8.69 -3.20 11.32
CA LEU A 83 -7.51 -2.35 11.55
C LEU A 83 -6.38 -3.14 12.18
N ASP A 84 -5.39 -3.52 11.40
CA ASP A 84 -4.03 -3.63 11.90
C ASP A 84 -3.09 -2.95 10.89
N HIS A 85 -2.35 -1.96 11.38
CA HIS A 85 -1.36 -1.14 10.66
C HIS A 85 -1.87 -0.44 9.40
N VAL A 86 -2.16 0.84 9.59
CA VAL A 86 -2.81 1.65 8.59
C VAL A 86 -1.88 2.76 8.12
N VAL A 87 -1.47 2.69 6.86
CA VAL A 87 -0.51 3.65 6.29
C VAL A 87 -1.19 4.65 5.36
N ARG A 88 -0.90 5.93 5.60
CA ARG A 88 -1.30 7.07 4.77
C ARG A 88 -0.12 7.51 3.88
N ILE A 89 -0.39 7.79 2.60
CA ILE A 89 0.60 8.12 1.54
C ILE A 89 0.67 9.63 1.26
#